data_AF-A0A8S3F2T0-F1
#
_entry.id   AF-A0A8S3F2T0-F1
#
_cell.length_a   1.000
_cell.length_b   1.000
_cell.length_c   1.000
_cell.angle_alpha   90.00
_cell.angle_beta   90.00
_cell.angle_gamma   90.00
#
_symmetry.space_group_name_H-M   'P 1'
#
loop_
_entity.id
_entity.type
_entity.pdbx_description
1 polymer ?
#
loop_
_entity_poly.entity_id
_entity_poly.type
_entity_poly.pdbx_seq_one_letter_code
_entity_poly.pdbx_strand_id
1 'polypeptide(L)'
;DIPDVLRRISSNEWAERKEGLASLYHMIRSGRVLNPPELKLLTELLTKRFYDPNSQVFTAFLDVLPDFIIAYKRELNDWLYVLLTRLLIRLGSSDILDSVFKKLKQCLSIVNSSFDVHAQFVALIRFINDNSSAPSIKVKEILLRYFQQIIQHMEPVDITNNTDIRITLSKIINWSGEPKSVEMRKAAQAVILALHNLNRPEFNLMLMALPQNCQVYCLFL
;
A
#
# COMPACT_ATOMS: atom_id res chain seq x y z
N ASP A 1 1.93 -25.08 -17.67
CA ASP A 1 0.73 -25.24 -16.80
C ASP A 1 0.98 -24.51 -15.48
N ILE A 2 0.02 -24.45 -14.55
CA ILE A 2 0.22 -23.74 -13.27
C ILE A 2 1.33 -24.36 -12.39
N PRO A 3 1.48 -25.69 -12.27
CA PRO A 3 2.55 -26.26 -11.44
C PRO A 3 3.95 -25.89 -11.94
N ASP A 4 4.19 -25.90 -13.26
CA ASP A 4 5.48 -25.48 -13.81
C ASP A 4 5.75 -23.99 -13.61
N VAL A 5 4.72 -23.13 -13.74
CA VAL A 5 4.84 -21.69 -13.44
C VAL A 5 5.26 -21.48 -11.99
N LEU A 6 4.59 -22.14 -11.03
CA LEU A 6 4.89 -22.03 -9.61
C LEU A 6 6.31 -22.53 -9.30
N ARG A 7 6.70 -23.68 -9.88
CA ARG A 7 8.05 -24.23 -9.76
C ARG A 7 9.11 -23.23 -10.22
N ARG A 8 8.95 -22.66 -11.42
CA ARG A 8 9.89 -21.67 -11.98
C ARG A 8 9.99 -20.40 -11.15
N ILE A 9 8.86 -19.83 -10.70
CA ILE A 9 8.85 -18.62 -9.85
C ILE A 9 9.53 -18.87 -8.50
N SER A 10 9.46 -20.10 -7.98
CA SER A 10 10.12 -20.50 -6.73
C SER A 10 11.62 -20.83 -6.86
N SER A 11 12.17 -20.84 -8.09
CA SER A 11 13.55 -21.26 -8.34
C SER A 11 14.60 -20.32 -7.73
N ASN A 12 15.74 -20.89 -7.37
CA ASN A 12 16.93 -20.14 -6.97
C ASN A 12 17.59 -19.45 -8.17
N GLU A 13 17.37 -19.96 -9.39
CA GLU A 13 17.90 -19.38 -10.62
C GLU A 13 17.06 -18.19 -11.08
N TRP A 14 17.69 -17.03 -11.23
CA TRP A 14 17.00 -15.80 -11.62
C TRP A 14 16.38 -15.89 -13.01
N ALA A 15 17.03 -16.61 -13.94
CA ALA A 15 16.54 -16.83 -15.29
C ALA A 15 15.23 -17.64 -15.27
N GLU A 16 15.18 -18.74 -14.52
CA GLU A 16 13.95 -19.52 -14.35
C GLU A 16 12.83 -18.69 -13.70
N ARG A 17 13.13 -17.88 -12.68
CA ARG A 17 12.12 -16.99 -12.08
C ARG A 17 11.52 -16.02 -13.09
N LYS A 18 12.37 -15.41 -13.92
CA LYS A 18 11.93 -14.49 -14.98
C LYS A 18 11.05 -15.18 -16.02
N GLU A 19 11.43 -16.38 -16.46
CA GLU A 19 10.60 -17.19 -17.36
C GLU A 19 9.28 -17.63 -16.72
N GLY A 20 9.30 -17.96 -15.43
CA GLY A 20 8.09 -18.27 -14.66
C GLY A 20 7.11 -17.10 -14.65
N LEU A 21 7.60 -15.87 -14.46
CA LEU A 21 6.80 -14.66 -14.54
C LEU A 21 6.26 -14.41 -15.95
N ALA A 22 7.08 -14.60 -16.99
CA ALA A 22 6.60 -14.49 -18.38
C ALA A 22 5.51 -15.53 -18.69
N SER A 23 5.68 -16.77 -18.20
CA SER A 23 4.68 -17.83 -18.36
C SER A 23 3.38 -17.51 -17.60
N LEU A 24 3.50 -16.94 -16.40
CA LEU A 24 2.37 -16.43 -15.63
C LEU A 24 1.62 -15.33 -16.39
N TYR A 25 2.34 -14.38 -16.99
CA TYR A 25 1.75 -13.31 -17.79
C TYR A 25 0.88 -13.85 -18.93
N HIS A 26 1.42 -14.81 -19.70
CA HIS A 26 0.67 -15.45 -20.78
C HIS A 26 -0.56 -16.21 -20.28
N MET A 27 -0.45 -16.89 -19.14
CA MET A 27 -1.55 -17.60 -18.51
C MET A 27 -2.67 -16.65 -18.02
N ILE A 28 -2.31 -15.50 -17.47
CA ILE A 28 -3.30 -14.47 -17.09
C ILE A 28 -4.02 -13.95 -18.34
N ARG A 29 -3.27 -13.66 -19.40
CA ARG A 29 -3.84 -13.12 -20.64
C ARG A 29 -4.69 -14.11 -21.43
N SER A 30 -4.49 -15.41 -21.24
CA SER A 30 -5.38 -16.43 -21.81
C SER A 30 -6.69 -16.60 -21.02
N GLY A 31 -6.90 -15.84 -19.94
CA GLY A 31 -8.11 -15.90 -19.12
C GLY A 31 -8.17 -17.14 -18.22
N ARG A 32 -7.02 -17.76 -17.91
CA ARG A 32 -6.97 -18.90 -17.00
C ARG A 32 -7.47 -18.48 -15.61
N VAL A 33 -8.43 -19.21 -15.05
CA VAL A 33 -8.92 -19.02 -13.68
C VAL A 33 -8.16 -19.94 -12.72
N LEU A 34 -7.43 -19.38 -11.75
CA LEU A 34 -6.76 -20.15 -10.70
C LEU A 34 -7.74 -20.54 -9.60
N ASN A 35 -7.59 -21.74 -9.06
CA ASN A 35 -8.34 -22.13 -7.87
C ASN A 35 -7.75 -21.46 -6.60
N PRO A 36 -8.49 -21.42 -5.47
CA PRO A 36 -8.01 -20.71 -4.28
C PRO A 36 -6.66 -21.22 -3.73
N PRO A 37 -6.37 -22.53 -3.68
CA PRO A 37 -5.04 -23.03 -3.28
C PRO A 37 -3.90 -22.56 -4.20
N GLU A 38 -4.10 -22.64 -5.52
CA GLU A 38 -3.13 -22.16 -6.52
C GLU A 38 -2.86 -20.67 -6.35
N LEU A 39 -3.93 -19.88 -6.21
CA LEU A 39 -3.82 -18.43 -6.06
C LEU A 39 -3.12 -18.06 -4.75
N LYS A 40 -3.44 -18.74 -3.64
CA LYS A 40 -2.78 -18.53 -2.35
C LYS A 40 -1.27 -18.76 -2.46
N LEU A 41 -0.87 -19.92 -2.97
CA LEU A 41 0.56 -20.22 -3.16
C LEU A 41 1.23 -19.21 -4.10
N LEU A 42 0.56 -18.81 -5.17
CA LEU A 42 1.08 -17.80 -6.08
C LEU A 42 1.30 -16.44 -5.37
N THR A 43 0.34 -15.97 -4.56
CA THR A 43 0.49 -14.71 -3.80
C THR A 43 1.65 -14.78 -2.78
N GLU A 44 1.87 -15.93 -2.15
CA GLU A 44 3.02 -16.15 -1.26
C GLU A 44 4.35 -16.04 -2.02
N LEU A 45 4.43 -16.63 -3.22
CA LEU A 45 5.62 -16.54 -4.08
C LEU A 45 5.85 -15.13 -4.65
N LEU A 46 4.79 -14.46 -5.08
CA LEU A 46 4.85 -13.08 -5.59
C LEU A 46 5.21 -12.09 -4.48
N THR A 47 4.79 -12.33 -3.24
CA THR A 47 5.21 -11.52 -2.08
C THR A 47 6.74 -11.48 -1.96
N LYS A 48 7.42 -12.61 -2.21
CA LYS A 48 8.89 -12.67 -2.19
C LYS A 48 9.52 -11.88 -3.35
N ARG A 49 8.81 -11.67 -4.47
CA ARG A 49 9.35 -10.95 -5.63
C ARG A 49 9.50 -9.44 -5.40
N PHE A 50 8.79 -8.85 -4.43
CA PHE A 50 9.03 -7.45 -4.01
C PHE A 50 10.47 -7.19 -3.53
N TYR A 51 11.17 -8.24 -3.12
CA TYR A 51 12.54 -8.19 -2.61
C TYR A 51 13.48 -9.10 -3.42
N ASP A 52 13.17 -9.37 -4.70
CA ASP A 52 14.07 -10.15 -5.54
C ASP A 52 15.45 -9.45 -5.62
N PRO A 53 16.56 -10.17 -5.36
CA PRO A 53 17.89 -9.59 -5.49
C PRO A 53 18.25 -9.24 -6.94
N ASN A 54 17.59 -9.87 -7.92
CA ASN A 54 17.84 -9.62 -9.34
C ASN A 54 16.86 -8.57 -9.89
N SER A 55 17.40 -7.44 -10.36
CA SER A 55 16.62 -6.31 -10.88
C SER A 55 15.82 -6.65 -12.15
N GLN A 56 16.28 -7.59 -12.97
CA GLN A 56 15.53 -8.02 -14.16
C GLN A 56 14.30 -8.83 -13.77
N VAL A 57 14.41 -9.68 -12.75
CA VAL A 57 13.25 -10.43 -12.23
C VAL A 57 12.26 -9.49 -11.56
N PHE A 58 12.75 -8.52 -10.79
CA PHE A 58 11.87 -7.51 -10.19
C PHE A 58 11.13 -6.67 -11.25
N THR A 59 11.82 -6.28 -12.33
CA THR A 59 11.19 -5.55 -13.44
C THR A 59 10.14 -6.42 -14.14
N ALA A 60 10.47 -7.68 -14.44
CA ALA A 60 9.52 -8.64 -15.01
C ALA A 60 8.32 -8.84 -14.10
N PHE A 61 8.51 -8.88 -12.77
CA PHE A 61 7.41 -8.98 -11.82
C PHE A 61 6.47 -7.77 -11.90
N LEU A 62 7.01 -6.56 -11.99
CA LEU A 62 6.21 -5.35 -12.15
C LEU A 62 5.50 -5.26 -13.51
N ASP A 63 5.96 -5.97 -14.52
CA ASP A 63 5.26 -6.09 -15.81
C ASP A 63 4.02 -7.00 -15.71
N VAL A 64 4.05 -8.00 -14.83
CA VAL A 64 2.94 -8.96 -14.64
C VAL A 64 1.93 -8.49 -13.59
N LEU A 65 2.41 -7.81 -12.54
CA LEU A 65 1.60 -7.45 -11.38
C LEU A 65 0.31 -6.67 -11.73
N PRO A 66 0.32 -5.66 -12.63
CA PRO A 66 -0.89 -4.99 -13.11
C PRO A 66 -2.01 -5.94 -13.58
N ASP A 67 -1.69 -6.79 -14.55
CA ASP A 67 -2.66 -7.71 -15.16
C ASP A 67 -3.10 -8.78 -14.14
N PHE A 68 -2.19 -9.21 -13.25
CA PHE A 68 -2.52 -10.11 -12.15
C PHE A 68 -3.54 -9.51 -11.17
N ILE A 69 -3.35 -8.25 -10.74
CA ILE A 69 -4.28 -7.57 -9.83
C ILE A 69 -5.66 -7.47 -10.49
N ILE A 70 -5.72 -7.05 -11.75
CA ILE A 70 -7.00 -6.87 -12.46
C ILE A 70 -7.73 -8.20 -12.60
N ALA A 71 -7.01 -9.27 -12.95
CA ALA A 71 -7.60 -10.59 -13.18
C ALA A 71 -8.18 -11.23 -11.90
N TYR A 72 -7.54 -11.02 -10.74
CA TYR A 72 -7.90 -11.71 -9.48
C TYR A 72 -8.35 -10.77 -8.36
N LYS A 73 -8.69 -9.51 -8.65
CA LYS A 73 -9.01 -8.50 -7.62
C LYS A 73 -10.05 -8.93 -6.58
N ARG A 74 -11.00 -9.80 -6.96
CA ARG A 74 -12.06 -10.29 -6.05
C ARG A 74 -11.49 -11.24 -5.00
N GLU A 75 -10.54 -12.06 -5.40
CA GLU A 75 -9.89 -13.10 -4.60
C GLU A 75 -8.67 -12.57 -3.83
N LEU A 76 -8.17 -11.38 -4.17
CA LEU A 76 -6.97 -10.79 -3.56
C LEU A 76 -7.22 -9.92 -2.31
N ASN A 77 -8.45 -9.88 -1.77
CA ASN A 77 -8.77 -9.05 -0.60
C ASN A 77 -7.88 -9.36 0.62
N ASP A 78 -7.62 -10.64 0.91
CA ASP A 78 -6.73 -11.05 2.00
C ASP A 78 -5.26 -10.65 1.76
N TRP A 79 -4.88 -10.49 0.49
CA TRP A 79 -3.53 -10.10 0.09
C TRP A 79 -3.36 -8.58 -0.03
N LEU A 80 -4.45 -7.79 -0.02
CA LEU A 80 -4.43 -6.33 -0.20
C LEU A 80 -3.45 -5.64 0.75
N TYR A 81 -3.48 -5.99 2.04
CA TYR A 81 -2.57 -5.40 3.03
C TYR A 81 -1.11 -5.61 2.62
N VAL A 82 -0.73 -6.83 2.24
CA VAL A 82 0.64 -7.14 1.82
C VAL A 82 0.98 -6.40 0.52
N LEU A 83 0.12 -6.48 -0.49
CA LEU A 83 0.33 -5.82 -1.78
C LEU A 83 0.55 -4.31 -1.62
N LEU A 84 -0.35 -3.63 -0.92
CA LEU A 84 -0.34 -2.18 -0.74
C LEU A 84 0.89 -1.74 0.06
N THR A 85 1.16 -2.36 1.21
CA THR A 85 2.31 -1.99 2.05
C THR A 85 3.64 -2.20 1.33
N ARG A 86 3.79 -3.31 0.59
CA ARG A 86 5.03 -3.60 -0.15
C ARG A 86 5.24 -2.62 -1.30
N LEU A 87 4.19 -2.24 -2.04
CA LEU A 87 4.28 -1.20 -3.08
C LEU A 87 4.73 0.15 -2.49
N LEU A 88 4.13 0.58 -1.37
CA LEU A 88 4.47 1.83 -0.71
C LEU A 88 5.92 1.84 -0.20
N ILE A 89 6.38 0.75 0.42
CA ILE A 89 7.77 0.59 0.88
C ILE A 89 8.73 0.66 -0.31
N ARG A 90 8.44 -0.05 -1.41
CA ARG A 90 9.29 -0.04 -2.60
C ARG A 90 9.36 1.34 -3.25
N LEU A 91 8.26 2.10 -3.29
CA LEU A 91 8.25 3.48 -3.82
C LEU A 91 9.09 4.45 -2.99
N GLY A 92 9.24 4.20 -1.69
CA GLY A 92 10.05 5.04 -0.79
C GLY A 92 11.50 4.61 -0.64
N SER A 93 11.95 3.64 -1.43
CA SER A 93 13.35 3.18 -1.44
C SER A 93 14.23 4.19 -2.18
N SER A 94 15.44 4.47 -1.68
CA SER A 94 16.33 5.50 -2.24
C SER A 94 16.94 5.13 -3.60
N ASP A 95 17.07 3.83 -3.89
CA ASP A 95 17.91 3.34 -4.99
C ASP A 95 17.10 2.86 -6.20
N ILE A 96 15.86 3.35 -6.35
CA ILE A 96 14.98 2.93 -7.45
C ILE A 96 15.18 3.79 -8.68
N LEU A 97 15.34 3.14 -9.84
CA LEU A 97 15.40 3.81 -11.13
C LEU A 97 14.03 4.41 -11.48
N ASP A 98 14.02 5.55 -12.18
CA ASP A 98 12.78 6.24 -12.59
C ASP A 98 11.82 5.35 -13.39
N SER A 99 12.35 4.47 -14.24
CA SER A 99 11.54 3.51 -15.02
C SER A 99 10.79 2.54 -14.11
N VAL A 100 11.44 2.08 -13.05
CA VAL A 100 10.87 1.20 -12.01
C VAL A 100 9.88 1.98 -11.14
N PHE A 101 10.22 3.22 -10.77
CA PHE A 101 9.32 4.11 -10.03
C PHE A 101 7.98 4.30 -10.76
N LYS A 102 8.01 4.56 -12.07
CA LYS A 102 6.80 4.70 -12.90
C LYS A 102 5.94 3.43 -12.89
N LYS A 103 6.56 2.25 -13.00
CA LYS A 103 5.84 0.96 -12.93
C LYS A 103 5.20 0.72 -11.56
N LEU A 104 5.92 1.02 -10.47
CA LEU A 104 5.36 0.93 -9.11
C LEU A 104 4.18 1.89 -8.90
N LYS A 105 4.26 3.13 -9.42
CA LYS A 105 3.16 4.09 -9.40
C LYS A 105 1.95 3.58 -10.18
N GLN A 106 2.17 2.99 -11.35
CA GLN A 106 1.11 2.35 -12.13
C GLN A 106 0.44 1.22 -11.34
N CYS A 107 1.23 0.31 -10.73
CA CYS A 107 0.69 -0.76 -9.90
C CYS A 107 -0.16 -0.19 -8.74
N LEU A 108 0.32 0.85 -8.06
CA LEU A 108 -0.41 1.49 -6.97
C LEU A 108 -1.72 2.14 -7.44
N SER A 109 -1.74 2.72 -8.65
CA SER A 109 -2.97 3.25 -9.26
C SER A 109 -3.96 2.13 -9.60
N ILE A 110 -3.49 0.97 -10.04
CA ILE A 110 -4.34 -0.20 -10.30
C ILE A 110 -4.90 -0.78 -9.00
N VAL A 111 -4.12 -0.82 -7.92
CA VAL A 111 -4.64 -1.16 -6.59
C VAL A 111 -5.77 -0.20 -6.21
N ASN A 112 -5.55 1.10 -6.39
CA ASN A 112 -6.55 2.11 -6.02
C ASN A 112 -7.91 1.92 -6.72
N SER A 113 -7.91 1.57 -8.01
CA SER A 113 -9.15 1.35 -8.78
C SER A 113 -9.71 -0.08 -8.71
N SER A 114 -8.93 -1.05 -8.19
CA SER A 114 -9.33 -2.47 -8.17
C SER A 114 -9.95 -2.91 -6.85
N PHE A 115 -9.58 -2.28 -5.74
CA PHE A 115 -10.03 -2.67 -4.40
C PHE A 115 -11.00 -1.66 -3.81
N ASP A 116 -11.81 -2.13 -2.87
CA ASP A 116 -12.71 -1.27 -2.11
C ASP A 116 -11.94 -0.17 -1.34
N VAL A 117 -12.49 1.05 -1.33
CA VAL A 117 -11.86 2.22 -0.72
C VAL A 117 -11.73 2.04 0.80
N HIS A 118 -12.75 1.49 1.46
CA HIS A 118 -12.71 1.25 2.90
C HIS A 118 -11.69 0.16 3.25
N ALA A 119 -11.59 -0.91 2.47
CA ALA A 119 -10.56 -1.94 2.65
C ALA A 119 -9.14 -1.36 2.54
N GLN A 120 -8.90 -0.46 1.58
CA GLN A 120 -7.62 0.26 1.44
C GLN A 120 -7.35 1.18 2.64
N PHE A 121 -8.37 1.90 3.12
CA PHE A 121 -8.28 2.75 4.31
C PHE A 121 -7.86 1.96 5.55
N VAL A 122 -8.52 0.83 5.82
CA VAL A 122 -8.20 -0.07 6.94
C VAL A 122 -6.78 -0.62 6.82
N ALA A 123 -6.34 -1.00 5.61
CA ALA A 123 -4.97 -1.46 5.38
C ALA A 123 -3.92 -0.39 5.70
N LEU A 124 -4.20 0.89 5.39
CA LEU A 124 -3.32 2.00 5.69
C LEU A 124 -3.26 2.33 7.18
N ILE A 125 -4.40 2.34 7.89
CA ILE A 125 -4.45 2.46 9.35
C ILE A 125 -3.60 1.37 10.00
N ARG A 126 -3.79 0.12 9.57
CA ARG A 126 -3.00 -1.01 10.06
C ARG A 126 -1.51 -0.79 9.83
N PHE A 127 -1.12 -0.30 8.66
CA PHE A 127 0.29 -0.07 8.34
C PHE A 127 0.91 1.09 9.15
N ILE A 128 0.18 2.18 9.38
CA ILE A 128 0.64 3.29 10.23
C ILE A 128 0.79 2.84 11.68
N ASN A 129 -0.12 2.00 12.14
CA ASN A 129 -0.15 1.51 13.52
C ASN A 129 0.88 0.39 13.78
N ASP A 130 1.31 -0.33 12.74
CA ASP A 130 2.35 -1.37 12.83
C ASP A 130 3.67 -0.80 13.38
N ASN A 131 4.20 -1.44 14.43
CA ASN A 131 5.44 -1.07 15.11
C ASN A 131 6.60 -2.04 14.83
N SER A 132 6.41 -3.02 13.94
CA SER A 132 7.43 -4.04 13.62
C SER A 132 8.69 -3.45 12.99
N SER A 133 8.55 -2.38 12.20
CA SER A 133 9.67 -1.63 11.63
C SER A 133 9.26 -0.17 11.40
N ALA A 134 10.11 0.77 11.79
CA ALA A 134 9.86 2.19 11.58
C ALA A 134 10.11 2.54 10.09
N PRO A 135 9.08 2.93 9.31
CA PRO A 135 9.29 3.28 7.91
C PRO A 135 10.16 4.54 7.77
N SER A 136 10.92 4.64 6.68
CA SER A 136 11.71 5.83 6.38
C SER A 136 10.81 7.06 6.20
N ILE A 137 11.37 8.26 6.36
CA ILE A 137 10.64 9.52 6.13
C ILE A 137 9.99 9.52 4.73
N LYS A 138 10.71 9.02 3.71
CA LYS A 138 10.19 8.97 2.33
C LYS A 138 9.01 8.00 2.18
N VAL A 139 9.07 6.83 2.82
CA VAL A 139 7.96 5.86 2.81
C VAL A 139 6.74 6.47 3.51
N LYS A 140 6.93 7.12 4.66
CA LYS A 140 5.83 7.79 5.37
C LYS A 140 5.22 8.92 4.53
N GLU A 141 6.03 9.71 3.83
CA GLU A 141 5.54 10.78 2.94
C GLU A 141 4.63 10.21 1.83
N ILE A 142 5.09 9.15 1.15
CA ILE A 142 4.33 8.49 0.07
C ILE A 142 3.05 7.85 0.60
N LEU A 143 3.14 7.19 1.77
CA LEU A 143 2.00 6.63 2.47
C LEU A 143 0.94 7.69 2.78
N LEU A 144 1.33 8.85 3.31
CA LEU A 144 0.39 9.91 3.68
C LEU A 144 -0.28 10.51 2.44
N ARG A 145 0.47 10.71 1.35
CA ARG A 145 -0.11 11.17 0.09
C ARG A 145 -1.14 10.20 -0.47
N TYR A 146 -0.86 8.91 -0.39
CA TYR A 146 -1.82 7.89 -0.80
C TYR A 146 -3.02 7.84 0.15
N PHE A 147 -2.79 7.96 1.46
CA PHE A 147 -3.86 7.97 2.46
C PHE A 147 -4.81 9.15 2.27
N GLN A 148 -4.27 10.33 2.00
CA GLN A 148 -5.07 11.51 1.62
C GLN A 148 -5.96 11.22 0.41
N GLN A 149 -5.42 10.57 -0.63
CA GLN A 149 -6.19 10.21 -1.82
C GLN A 149 -7.34 9.24 -1.47
N ILE A 150 -7.10 8.25 -0.61
CA ILE A 150 -8.16 7.35 -0.15
C ILE A 150 -9.26 8.12 0.58
N ILE A 151 -8.89 8.97 1.54
CA ILE A 151 -9.85 9.76 2.32
C ILE A 151 -10.73 10.65 1.42
N GLN A 152 -10.18 11.20 0.33
CA GLN A 152 -10.93 12.03 -0.62
C GLN A 152 -12.02 11.27 -1.40
N HIS A 153 -11.99 9.94 -1.40
CA HIS A 153 -12.98 9.10 -2.06
C HIS A 153 -13.88 8.34 -1.07
N MET A 154 -13.77 8.64 0.23
CA MET A 154 -14.62 8.05 1.27
C MET A 154 -15.86 8.90 1.54
N GLU A 155 -16.86 8.28 2.16
CA GLU A 155 -18.03 8.96 2.68
C GLU A 155 -17.90 9.20 4.19
N PRO A 156 -18.61 10.19 4.76
CA PRO A 156 -18.51 10.49 6.20
C PRO A 156 -18.84 9.29 7.11
N VAL A 157 -19.73 8.40 6.65
CA VAL A 157 -20.17 7.19 7.37
C VAL A 157 -19.05 6.14 7.48
N ASP A 158 -18.07 6.18 6.59
CA ASP A 158 -16.95 5.23 6.57
C ASP A 158 -15.93 5.50 7.70
N ILE A 159 -16.00 6.68 8.31
CA ILE A 159 -15.16 7.06 9.45
C ILE A 159 -15.97 6.91 10.75
N THR A 160 -15.48 6.03 11.61
CA THR A 160 -16.01 5.84 12.96
C THR A 160 -14.87 6.00 13.97
N ASN A 161 -15.10 6.78 15.03
CA ASN A 161 -14.16 6.98 16.12
C ASN A 161 -13.90 5.67 16.87
N ASN A 162 -12.76 5.07 16.59
CA ASN A 162 -12.27 3.87 17.26
C ASN A 162 -10.82 4.04 17.70
N THR A 163 -10.30 3.08 18.46
CA THR A 163 -8.94 3.15 19.00
C THR A 163 -7.87 3.21 17.91
N ASP A 164 -8.02 2.43 16.83
CA ASP A 164 -7.02 2.34 15.78
C ASP A 164 -6.88 3.66 15.01
N ILE A 165 -7.99 4.28 14.62
CA ILE A 165 -7.98 5.57 13.91
C ILE A 165 -7.47 6.69 14.82
N ARG A 166 -7.74 6.67 16.13
CA ARG A 166 -7.17 7.63 17.09
C ARG A 166 -5.65 7.50 17.21
N ILE A 167 -5.13 6.27 17.30
CA ILE A 167 -3.68 6.03 17.32
C ILE A 167 -3.05 6.51 16.02
N THR A 168 -3.67 6.22 14.88
CA THR A 168 -3.23 6.70 13.57
C THR A 168 -3.20 8.23 13.52
N LEU A 169 -4.30 8.90 13.93
CA LEU A 169 -4.38 10.36 13.96
C LEU A 169 -3.28 10.97 14.84
N SER A 170 -3.04 10.41 16.03
CA SER A 170 -1.96 10.85 16.92
C SER A 170 -0.58 10.72 16.27
N LYS A 171 -0.28 9.59 15.61
CA LYS A 171 0.98 9.40 14.88
C LYS A 171 1.14 10.44 13.75
N ILE A 172 0.08 10.73 13.00
CA ILE A 172 0.10 11.70 11.90
C ILE A 172 0.32 13.13 12.43
N ILE A 173 -0.34 13.51 13.53
CA ILE A 173 -0.12 14.81 14.20
C ILE A 173 1.35 14.94 14.64
N ASN A 174 1.93 13.89 15.22
CA ASN A 174 3.36 13.91 15.55
C ASN A 174 4.24 14.06 14.29
N TRP A 175 3.89 13.42 13.18
CA TRP A 175 4.62 13.54 11.93
C TRP A 175 4.46 14.90 11.24
N SER A 176 3.40 15.66 11.49
CA SER A 176 3.30 17.05 11.02
C SER A 176 4.32 18.00 11.68
N GLY A 177 4.97 17.56 12.77
CA GLY A 177 6.11 18.22 13.39
C GLY A 177 7.49 17.73 12.90
N GLU A 178 7.58 16.86 11.90
CA GLU A 178 8.85 16.24 11.45
C GLU A 178 9.90 17.31 11.07
N PRO A 179 11.01 17.48 11.82
CA PRO A 179 11.97 18.57 11.58
C PRO A 179 12.73 18.40 10.27
N LYS A 180 13.00 17.16 9.85
CA LYS A 180 13.93 16.88 8.74
C LYS A 180 13.31 17.00 7.34
N SER A 181 11.99 16.98 7.22
CA SER A 181 11.33 17.01 5.91
C SER A 181 10.09 17.89 5.90
N VAL A 182 10.15 18.94 5.09
CA VAL A 182 9.01 19.85 4.84
C VAL A 182 7.88 19.09 4.12
N GLU A 183 8.23 18.22 3.18
CA GLU A 183 7.30 17.43 2.38
C GLU A 183 6.51 16.46 3.25
N MET A 184 7.18 15.85 4.24
CA MET A 184 6.53 14.99 5.24
C MET A 184 5.53 15.78 6.08
N ARG A 185 5.91 16.98 6.56
CA ARG A 185 4.99 17.85 7.30
C ARG A 185 3.77 18.22 6.48
N LYS A 186 3.97 18.68 5.23
CA LYS A 186 2.88 19.03 4.31
C LYS A 186 1.95 17.85 4.04
N ALA A 187 2.49 16.65 3.83
CA ALA A 187 1.69 15.44 3.62
C ALA A 187 0.86 15.08 4.84
N ALA A 188 1.42 15.20 6.05
CA ALA A 188 0.70 14.92 7.30
C ALA A 188 -0.44 15.92 7.53
N GLN A 189 -0.17 17.21 7.35
CA GLN A 189 -1.17 18.27 7.45
C GLN A 189 -2.32 18.05 6.45
N ALA A 190 -1.99 17.68 5.21
CA ALA A 190 -3.01 17.40 4.19
C ALA A 190 -3.93 16.23 4.58
N VAL A 191 -3.41 15.18 5.23
CA VAL A 191 -4.23 14.09 5.76
C VAL A 191 -5.11 14.54 6.92
N ILE A 192 -4.57 15.33 7.86
CA ILE A 192 -5.33 15.87 9.00
C ILE A 192 -6.51 16.71 8.48
N LEU A 193 -6.25 17.61 7.53
CA LEU A 193 -7.29 18.43 6.89
C LEU A 193 -8.31 17.59 6.10
N ALA A 194 -7.86 16.54 5.41
CA ALA A 194 -8.76 15.64 4.69
C ALA A 194 -9.71 14.90 5.64
N LEU A 195 -9.20 14.35 6.75
CA LEU A 195 -10.02 13.70 7.79
C LEU A 195 -11.00 14.68 8.43
N HIS A 196 -10.53 15.89 8.75
CA HIS A 196 -11.38 16.94 9.30
C HIS A 196 -12.53 17.29 8.32
N ASN A 197 -12.22 17.51 7.05
CA ASN A 197 -13.20 17.89 6.05
C ASN A 197 -14.21 16.78 5.73
N LEU A 198 -13.78 15.51 5.81
CA LEU A 198 -14.64 14.37 5.55
C LEU A 198 -15.73 14.21 6.62
N ASN A 199 -15.39 14.30 7.91
CA ASN A 199 -16.36 14.20 8.99
C ASN A 199 -15.94 15.04 10.21
N ARG A 200 -16.24 16.34 10.19
CA ARG A 200 -15.83 17.28 11.25
C ARG A 200 -16.31 16.89 12.64
N PRO A 201 -17.59 16.52 12.86
CA PRO A 201 -18.06 16.10 14.18
C PRO A 201 -17.25 14.92 14.72
N GLU A 202 -17.07 13.87 13.90
CA GLU A 202 -16.34 12.67 14.31
C GLU A 202 -14.85 12.96 14.54
N PHE A 203 -14.25 13.80 13.69
CA PHE A 203 -12.88 14.26 13.86
C PHE A 203 -12.66 14.97 15.19
N ASN A 204 -13.57 15.88 15.56
CA ASN A 204 -13.47 16.59 16.83
C ASN A 204 -13.61 15.63 18.03
N LEU A 205 -14.50 14.64 17.95
CA LEU A 205 -14.61 13.60 18.97
C LEU A 205 -13.33 12.76 19.10
N MET A 206 -12.70 12.41 17.97
CA MET A 206 -11.40 11.74 17.97
C MET A 206 -10.33 12.60 18.63
N LEU A 207 -10.25 13.89 18.26
CA LEU A 207 -9.26 14.83 18.77
C LEU A 207 -9.39 15.07 20.29
N MET A 208 -10.62 15.18 20.81
CA MET A 208 -10.88 15.34 22.25
C MET A 208 -10.39 14.13 23.07
N ALA A 209 -10.32 12.95 22.46
CA ALA A 209 -9.81 11.73 23.08
C ALA A 209 -8.27 11.59 22.96
N LEU A 210 -7.59 12.52 22.30
CA LEU A 210 -6.12 12.54 22.19
C LEU A 210 -5.47 13.41 23.29
N PRO A 211 -4.16 13.20 23.57
CA PRO A 211 -3.41 14.05 24.48
C PRO A 211 -3.48 15.55 24.13
N GLN A 212 -3.41 16.42 25.14
CA GLN A 212 -3.65 17.86 24.99
C GLN A 212 -2.69 18.56 24.02
N ASN A 213 -1.44 18.09 23.90
CA ASN A 213 -0.49 18.59 22.91
C ASN A 213 -0.96 18.38 21.46
N CYS A 214 -1.66 17.27 21.18
CA CYS A 214 -2.25 17.03 19.86
C CYS A 214 -3.41 17.99 19.60
N GLN A 215 -4.26 18.24 20.61
CA GLN A 215 -5.41 19.14 20.51
C GLN A 215 -4.95 20.57 20.19
N VAL A 216 -3.97 21.08 20.94
CA VAL A 216 -3.42 22.42 20.77
C VAL A 216 -2.80 22.59 19.39
N TYR A 217 -2.06 21.58 18.91
CA TYR A 217 -1.42 21.65 17.59
C TYR A 217 -2.44 21.81 16.45
N CYS A 218 -3.56 21.08 16.50
CA CYS A 218 -4.61 21.17 15.48
C CYS A 218 -5.35 22.51 15.46
N LEU A 219 -5.29 23.33 16.53
CA LEU A 219 -5.85 24.69 16.52
C LEU A 219 -4.99 25.67 15.70
N PHE A 220 -3.73 25.32 15.44
CA PHE A 220 -2.76 26.15 14.71
C PHE A 220 -2.44 25.62 13.30
N LEU A 221 -3.12 24.55 12.86
CA LEU A 221 -3.07 24.01 11.51
C LEU A 221 -4.14 24.66 10.62
#